data_AF-F0F9W3-F1
#
_entry.id   AF-F0F9W3-F1
#
_cell.length_a   1.000
_cell.length_b   1.000
_cell.length_c   1.000
_cell.angle_alpha   90.00
_cell.angle_beta   90.00
_cell.angle_gamma   90.00
#
_symmetry.space_group_name_H-M   'P 1'
#
loop_
_entity.id
_entity.type
_entity.pdbx_description
1 polymer ?
#
loop_
_entity_poly.entity_id
_entity_poly.type
_entity_poly.pdbx_seq_one_letter_code
_entity_poly.pdbx_strand_id
1 'polypeptide(L)'
;MTINELRDKPVWQMTGEELLFLAQHGNISTSRELTKASSSKEEKRYVYGLAGIACLFGCSLPTANRIKQSGKINRAITQIGRKIIVDADLALELAGRKTGGR
;
A
#
# COMPACT_ATOMS: atom_id res chain seq x y z
N MET A 1 31.72 -4.27 -13.48
CA MET A 1 31.75 -2.84 -13.12
C MET A 1 30.72 -2.60 -12.02
N THR A 2 31.08 -1.90 -10.94
CA THR A 2 30.19 -1.67 -9.80
C THR A 2 29.29 -0.47 -10.09
N ILE A 3 27.99 -0.52 -9.75
CA ILE A 3 27.02 0.57 -10.03
C ILE A 3 27.46 1.92 -9.43
N ASN A 4 28.14 1.87 -8.28
CA ASN A 4 28.60 3.06 -7.57
C ASN A 4 29.68 3.81 -8.36
N GLU A 5 30.63 3.07 -8.95
CA GLU A 5 31.71 3.66 -9.77
C GLU A 5 31.19 4.33 -11.05
N LEU A 6 30.04 3.88 -11.57
CA LEU A 6 29.38 4.50 -12.73
C LEU A 6 28.64 5.79 -12.37
N ARG A 7 28.18 5.94 -11.12
CA ARG A 7 27.52 7.16 -10.64
C ARG A 7 28.52 8.28 -10.34
N ASP A 8 29.75 7.93 -9.99
CA ASP A 8 30.82 8.89 -9.71
C ASP A 8 31.41 9.51 -10.98
N LYS A 9 31.21 8.87 -12.15
CA LYS A 9 31.61 9.41 -13.45
C LYS A 9 30.58 10.41 -13.98
N PRO A 10 31.02 11.50 -14.62
CA PRO A 10 30.09 12.38 -15.31
C PRO A 10 29.57 11.72 -16.60
N VAL A 11 28.31 12.00 -16.95
CA VAL A 11 27.59 11.35 -18.07
C VAL A 11 28.34 11.43 -19.41
N TRP A 12 29.06 12.53 -19.67
CA TRP A 12 29.82 12.71 -20.92
C TRP A 12 31.06 11.81 -21.04
N GLN A 13 31.53 11.24 -19.93
CA GLN A 13 32.63 10.28 -19.89
C GLN A 13 32.12 8.83 -19.91
N MET A 14 30.80 8.63 -19.88
CA MET A 14 30.18 7.31 -19.91
C MET A 14 29.95 6.84 -21.35
N THR A 15 30.17 5.56 -21.57
CA THR A 15 29.76 4.86 -22.78
C THR A 15 28.24 4.59 -22.76
N GLY A 16 27.63 4.45 -23.94
CA GLY A 16 26.19 4.17 -24.05
C GLY A 16 25.77 2.88 -23.33
N GLU A 17 26.65 1.88 -23.27
CA GLU A 17 26.42 0.64 -22.52
C GLU A 17 26.38 0.86 -21.01
N GLU A 18 27.29 1.69 -20.48
CA GLU A 18 27.29 2.04 -19.05
C GLU A 18 26.02 2.82 -18.64
N LEU A 19 25.52 3.69 -19.52
CA LEU A 19 24.28 4.44 -19.30
C LEU A 19 23.06 3.50 -19.31
N LEU A 20 22.99 2.60 -20.31
CA LEU A 20 21.90 1.62 -20.42
C LEU A 20 21.88 0.69 -19.20
N PHE A 21 23.06 0.30 -18.70
CA PHE A 21 23.21 -0.48 -17.49
C PHE A 21 22.70 0.27 -16.24
N LEU A 22 22.99 1.56 -16.09
CA LEU A 22 22.42 2.39 -15.01
C LEU A 22 20.89 2.53 -15.11
N ALA A 23 20.34 2.67 -16.32
CA ALA A 23 18.90 2.82 -16.51
C ALA A 23 18.13 1.55 -16.10
N GLN A 24 18.66 0.37 -16.45
CA GLN A 24 18.07 -0.92 -16.08
C GLN A 24 18.18 -1.20 -14.58
N HIS A 25 19.31 -0.84 -13.97
CA HIS A 25 19.58 -1.10 -12.54
C HIS A 25 19.08 0.00 -11.59
N GLY A 26 18.82 1.21 -12.09
CA GLY A 26 18.31 2.34 -11.31
C GLY A 26 16.90 2.11 -10.75
N ASN A 27 16.11 1.26 -11.41
CA ASN A 27 14.78 0.87 -10.96
C ASN A 27 14.82 -0.19 -9.84
N ILE A 28 15.95 -0.90 -9.69
CA ILE A 28 16.08 -2.01 -8.75
C ILE A 28 16.45 -1.51 -7.35
N SER A 29 17.17 -0.39 -7.22
CA SER A 29 17.54 0.17 -5.91
C SER A 29 16.41 0.95 -5.25
N THR A 30 15.65 1.75 -6.01
CA THR A 30 14.49 2.48 -5.48
C THR A 30 13.32 1.55 -5.16
N SER A 31 13.16 0.45 -5.90
CA SER A 31 12.18 -0.58 -5.54
C SER A 31 12.63 -1.43 -4.37
N ARG A 32 13.93 -1.76 -4.21
CA ARG A 32 14.39 -2.61 -3.10
C ARG A 32 14.42 -1.91 -1.75
N GLU A 33 14.64 -0.61 -1.67
CA GLU A 33 14.62 0.07 -0.36
C GLU A 33 13.19 0.36 0.14
N LEU A 34 12.20 0.32 -0.74
CA LEU A 34 10.77 0.31 -0.37
C LEU A 34 10.16 -1.10 -0.26
N THR A 35 10.85 -2.16 -0.70
CA THR A 35 10.28 -3.54 -0.72
C THR A 35 11.13 -4.62 -0.05
N LYS A 36 12.32 -4.33 0.49
CA LYS A 36 13.16 -5.30 1.23
C LYS A 36 13.23 -5.08 2.74
N ALA A 37 12.17 -4.53 3.34
CA ALA A 37 12.02 -4.47 4.79
C ALA A 37 10.72 -5.11 5.31
N SER A 38 10.12 -6.08 4.60
CA SER A 38 9.20 -7.03 5.25
C SER A 38 8.93 -8.27 4.38
N SER A 39 9.96 -9.07 4.15
CA SER A 39 9.70 -10.50 3.92
C SER A 39 9.37 -11.11 5.28
N SER A 40 8.25 -11.82 5.37
CA SER A 40 7.85 -12.78 6.42
C SER A 40 7.06 -12.30 7.66
N LYS A 41 6.20 -11.30 7.55
CA LYS A 41 4.93 -11.26 8.31
C LYS A 41 3.91 -10.62 7.37
N GLU A 42 2.72 -11.21 7.26
CA GLU A 42 1.57 -10.60 6.57
C GLU A 42 1.55 -9.09 6.83
N GLU A 43 1.92 -8.28 5.84
CA GLU A 43 1.89 -6.82 5.97
C GLU A 43 0.43 -6.42 6.01
N LYS A 44 -0.15 -6.46 7.21
CA LYS A 44 -1.53 -6.07 7.46
C LYS A 44 -1.72 -4.66 6.94
N ARG A 45 -2.51 -4.53 5.89
CA ARG A 45 -2.71 -3.25 5.23
C ARG A 45 -3.71 -2.45 6.05
N TYR A 46 -3.26 -1.39 6.71
CA TYR A 46 -4.15 -0.50 7.45
C TYR A 46 -4.58 0.70 6.61
N VAL A 47 -5.85 1.07 6.72
CA VAL A 47 -6.46 2.24 6.09
C VAL A 47 -6.96 3.20 7.16
N TYR A 48 -6.92 4.50 6.85
CA TYR A 48 -7.16 5.54 7.83
C TYR A 48 -8.39 6.39 7.49
N GLY A 49 -9.19 6.66 8.53
CA GLY A 49 -10.35 7.53 8.44
C GLY A 49 -11.49 6.96 7.60
N LEU A 50 -12.51 7.79 7.40
CA LEU A 50 -13.67 7.44 6.59
C LEU A 50 -13.33 7.40 5.09
N ALA A 51 -12.40 8.25 4.65
CA ALA A 51 -11.88 8.24 3.28
C ALA A 51 -11.14 6.94 2.95
N GLY A 52 -10.41 6.37 3.91
CA GLY A 52 -9.78 5.06 3.75
C GLY A 52 -10.78 3.94 3.54
N ILE A 53 -11.88 3.94 4.31
CA ILE A 53 -12.98 2.97 4.14
C ILE A 53 -13.63 3.13 2.76
N ALA A 54 -13.87 4.37 2.33
CA ALA A 54 -14.43 4.67 1.02
C ALA A 54 -13.55 4.16 -0.13
N CYS A 55 -12.23 4.38 -0.03
CA CYS A 55 -11.25 3.91 -1.00
C CYS A 55 -11.16 2.38 -1.04
N LEU A 56 -11.18 1.72 0.13
CA LEU A 56 -11.11 0.27 0.24
C LEU A 56 -12.31 -0.43 -0.43
N PHE A 57 -13.52 0.08 -0.21
CA PHE A 57 -14.74 -0.49 -0.78
C PHE A 57 -15.14 0.10 -2.14
N GLY A 58 -14.37 1.07 -2.67
CA GLY A 58 -14.71 1.78 -3.91
C GLY A 58 -16.06 2.50 -3.85
N CYS A 59 -16.43 3.03 -2.68
CA CYS A 59 -17.74 3.63 -2.44
C CYS A 59 -17.64 5.13 -2.09
N SER A 60 -18.77 5.83 -2.11
CA SER A 60 -18.85 7.24 -1.71
C SER A 60 -18.73 7.39 -0.18
N LEU A 61 -18.26 8.57 0.29
CA LEU A 61 -18.18 8.91 1.71
C LEU A 61 -19.47 8.64 2.53
N PRO A 62 -20.69 9.00 2.07
CA PRO A 62 -21.91 8.70 2.83
C PRO A 62 -22.19 7.19 2.91
N THR A 63 -21.83 6.44 1.86
CA THR A 63 -21.95 4.98 1.86
C THR A 63 -20.96 4.35 2.84
N ALA A 64 -19.72 4.82 2.87
CA ALA A 64 -18.72 4.41 3.85
C ALA A 64 -19.18 4.71 5.29
N ASN A 65 -19.83 5.86 5.51
CA ASN A 65 -20.42 6.19 6.82
C ASN A 65 -21.51 5.19 7.22
N ARG A 66 -22.39 4.82 6.28
CA ARG A 66 -23.41 3.78 6.50
C ARG A 66 -22.78 2.43 6.80
N ILE A 67 -21.69 2.04 6.13
CA ILE A 67 -20.97 0.79 6.40
C ILE A 67 -20.38 0.81 7.82
N LYS A 68 -19.75 1.91 8.23
CA LYS A 68 -19.26 2.11 9.60
C LYS A 68 -20.42 2.02 10.63
N GLN A 69 -21.54 2.69 10.37
CA GLN A 69 -22.70 2.70 11.27
C GLN A 69 -23.43 1.35 11.31
N SER A 70 -23.41 0.58 10.21
CA SER A 70 -24.05 -0.73 10.13
C SER A 70 -23.38 -1.80 11.00
N GLY A 71 -22.17 -1.52 11.50
CA GLY A 71 -21.44 -2.40 12.41
C GLY A 71 -20.83 -3.66 11.78
N LYS A 72 -21.03 -3.89 10.48
CA LYS A 72 -20.52 -5.09 9.77
C LYS A 72 -19.01 -5.27 9.86
N ILE A 73 -18.26 -4.17 9.89
CA ILE A 73 -16.80 -4.13 9.92
C ILE A 73 -16.23 -3.72 11.28
N ASN A 74 -17.04 -3.68 12.36
CA ASN A 74 -16.60 -3.20 13.68
C ASN A 74 -15.37 -3.95 14.21
N ARG A 75 -15.25 -5.26 13.92
CA ARG A 75 -14.09 -6.06 14.34
C ARG A 75 -12.78 -5.64 13.66
N ALA A 76 -12.86 -5.01 12.48
CA ALA A 76 -11.70 -4.50 11.74
C ALA A 76 -11.40 -3.03 12.06
N ILE A 77 -12.29 -2.33 12.78
CA ILE A 77 -12.13 -0.92 13.11
C ILE A 77 -11.54 -0.78 14.52
N THR A 78 -10.40 -0.11 14.61
CA THR A 78 -9.84 0.40 15.87
C THR A 78 -10.06 1.91 15.91
N GLN A 79 -10.93 2.37 16.79
CA GLN A 79 -11.23 3.79 16.96
C GLN A 79 -10.53 4.33 18.23
N ILE A 80 -9.64 5.30 18.05
CA ILE A 80 -8.99 6.04 19.14
C ILE A 80 -9.49 7.49 19.06
N GLY A 81 -10.51 7.82 19.85
CA GLY A 81 -11.17 9.13 19.79
C GLY A 81 -11.79 9.40 18.41
N ARG A 82 -11.31 10.44 17.71
CA ARG A 82 -11.75 10.76 16.32
C ARG A 82 -10.95 10.03 15.24
N LYS A 83 -9.84 9.38 15.59
CA LYS A 83 -9.02 8.62 14.64
C LYS A 83 -9.64 7.25 14.44
N ILE A 84 -9.78 6.86 13.17
CA ILE A 84 -10.31 5.56 12.76
C ILE A 84 -9.19 4.86 12.01
N ILE A 85 -8.79 3.69 12.49
CA ILE A 85 -7.81 2.82 11.85
C ILE A 85 -8.55 1.55 11.47
N VAL A 86 -8.42 1.11 10.24
CA VAL A 86 -9.14 -0.06 9.72
C VAL A 86 -8.14 -1.05 9.15
N ASP A 87 -8.21 -2.29 9.60
CA ASP A 87 -7.50 -3.41 8.96
C ASP A 87 -8.21 -3.77 7.65
N ALA A 88 -7.51 -3.66 6.51
CA ALA A 88 -8.11 -3.80 5.20
C ALA A 88 -8.52 -5.24 4.88
N ASP A 89 -7.66 -6.19 5.22
CA ASP A 89 -7.86 -7.60 4.89
C ASP A 89 -9.04 -8.15 5.69
N LEU A 90 -9.10 -7.81 6.98
CA LEU A 90 -10.21 -8.19 7.84
C LEU A 90 -11.52 -7.49 7.44
N ALA A 91 -11.47 -6.24 7.00
CA ALA A 91 -12.66 -5.51 6.54
C ALA A 91 -13.26 -6.14 5.27
N LEU A 92 -12.43 -6.60 4.34
CA LEU A 92 -12.89 -7.30 3.12
C LEU A 92 -13.48 -8.67 3.45
N GLU A 93 -12.85 -9.45 4.32
CA GLU A 93 -13.38 -10.75 4.75
C GLU A 93 -14.76 -10.62 5.41
N LEU A 94 -14.92 -9.64 6.31
CA LEU A 94 -16.18 -9.42 7.03
C LEU A 94 -17.28 -8.88 6.11
N ALA A 95 -16.93 -8.04 5.13
CA ALA A 95 -17.89 -7.56 4.13
C ALA A 95 -18.34 -8.66 3.16
N GLY A 96 -17.46 -9.63 2.86
CA GLY A 96 -17.75 -10.78 2.00
C GLY A 96 -18.64 -11.83 2.65
N ARG A 97 -18.71 -11.90 3.99
CA ARG A 97 -19.67 -12.77 4.69
C ARG A 97 -21.08 -12.24 4.45
N LYS A 98 -21.78 -12.89 3.51
CA LYS A 98 -23.15 -12.56 3.10
C LYS A 98 -24.12 -12.83 4.28
N THR A 99 -24.37 -11.85 5.13
CA THR A 99 -25.32 -11.94 6.27
C THR A 99 -26.79 -11.80 5.84
N GLY A 100 -27.17 -12.38 4.69
CA GLY A 100 -28.53 -12.30 4.15
C GLY A 100 -28.55 -11.68 2.77
N GLY A 101 -28.81 -12.52 1.78
CA GLY A 101 -29.40 -12.11 0.51
C GLY A 101 -30.77 -12.78 0.39
N ARG A 102 -31.67 -12.12 -0.34
CA ARG A 102 -32.63 -12.85 -1.15
C ARG A 102 -31.88 -13.75 -2.14
#